data_AF-A0A2J6TIN3-F1
#
_entry.id   AF-A0A2J6TIN3-F1
#
_cell.length_a   1.000
_cell.length_b   1.000
_cell.length_c   1.000
_cell.angle_alpha   90.00
_cell.angle_beta   90.00
_cell.angle_gamma   90.00
#
_symmetry.space_group_name_H-M   'P 1'
#
loop_
_entity.id
_entity.type
_entity.pdbx_description
1 polymer ?
#
loop_
_entity_poly.entity_id
_entity_poly.type
_entity_poly.pdbx_seq_one_letter_code
_entity_poly.pdbx_strand_id
1 'polypeptide(L)'
;MPPSTHSPYPGTWYVQYSSRNLWHGRRNVHAIFTDTNSLDYTYQEISAAEMKSHQELSWEVVGNGKDGKLESWMKETEMGIEDTSGEIRADWRSIWMAVFFSTGLESPGGIDVLCNRQKRIGDETMNDIQGIITSKADHFLDLKGVVLLQVPDDGARNSEIRKAEEQRQLDWEKRTGKNEGISEDLIYDDEEKESSKCVVQ
;
A
#
# COMPACT_ATOMS: atom_id res chain seq x y z
N MET A 1 20.81 -21.39 -6.55
CA MET A 1 20.65 -19.99 -6.11
C MET A 1 20.08 -20.04 -4.70
N PRO A 2 20.65 -19.33 -3.71
CA PRO A 2 19.96 -19.16 -2.43
C PRO A 2 18.63 -18.43 -2.68
N PRO A 3 17.54 -18.79 -1.97
CA PRO A 3 16.29 -18.05 -2.09
C PRO A 3 16.53 -16.58 -1.74
N SER A 4 15.90 -15.68 -2.50
CA SER A 4 15.86 -14.26 -2.16
C SER A 4 15.41 -14.12 -0.71
N THR A 5 16.25 -13.53 0.14
CA THR A 5 15.94 -13.14 1.52
C THR A 5 15.06 -11.88 1.57
N HIS A 6 14.57 -11.40 0.43
CA HIS A 6 13.69 -10.24 0.35
C HIS A 6 12.30 -10.68 -0.11
N SER A 7 11.31 -10.34 0.71
CA SER A 7 9.90 -10.50 0.37
C SER A 7 9.58 -9.77 -0.94
N PRO A 8 8.73 -10.34 -1.82
CA PRO A 8 8.22 -9.63 -3.00
C PRO A 8 7.38 -8.39 -2.64
N TYR A 9 6.99 -8.24 -1.37
CA TYR A 9 6.12 -7.17 -0.87
C TYR A 9 6.81 -6.39 0.25
N PRO A 10 7.89 -5.64 -0.05
CA PRO A 10 8.63 -4.91 0.95
C PRO A 10 7.76 -3.79 1.57
N GLY A 11 8.14 -3.37 2.77
CA GLY A 11 7.54 -2.24 3.46
C GLY A 11 6.45 -2.62 4.46
N THR A 12 5.72 -1.58 4.91
CA THR A 12 4.63 -1.70 5.88
C THR A 12 3.31 -1.69 5.15
N TRP A 13 2.46 -2.65 5.48
CA TRP A 13 1.14 -2.82 4.90
C TRP A 13 0.07 -2.60 5.96
N TYR A 14 -0.95 -1.81 5.64
CA TYR A 14 -2.03 -1.46 6.54
C TYR A 14 -3.21 -2.39 6.27
N VAL A 15 -3.64 -3.15 7.28
CA VAL A 15 -4.84 -3.98 7.16
C VAL A 15 -6.05 -3.05 7.22
N GLN A 16 -6.77 -2.91 6.12
CA GLN A 16 -7.94 -2.02 6.05
C GLN A 16 -9.24 -2.76 6.23
N TYR A 17 -9.30 -4.00 5.75
CA TYR A 17 -10.46 -4.87 5.91
C TYR A 17 -10.00 -6.27 6.25
N SER A 18 -10.81 -6.98 7.02
CA SER A 18 -10.56 -8.38 7.33
C SER A 18 -11.85 -9.12 7.64
N SER A 19 -11.85 -10.42 7.35
CA SER A 19 -12.87 -11.35 7.81
C SER A 19 -12.48 -12.13 9.06
N ARG A 20 -11.24 -11.96 9.53
CA ARG A 20 -10.73 -12.70 10.68
C ARG A 20 -11.26 -12.08 11.96
N ASN A 21 -11.89 -12.91 12.80
CA ASN A 21 -12.23 -12.53 14.18
C ASN A 21 -11.00 -12.08 14.99
N LEU A 22 -9.80 -12.43 14.52
CA LEU A 22 -8.54 -12.00 15.09
C LEU A 22 -8.48 -10.47 15.27
N TRP A 23 -9.01 -9.67 14.35
CA TRP A 23 -8.91 -8.21 14.40
C TRP A 23 -10.12 -7.54 15.05
N HIS A 24 -11.11 -8.32 15.52
CA HIS A 24 -12.25 -7.77 16.25
C HIS A 24 -11.79 -7.17 17.57
N GLY A 25 -12.17 -5.91 17.83
CA GLY A 25 -11.73 -5.20 19.04
C GLY A 25 -10.31 -4.64 18.97
N ARG A 26 -9.65 -4.69 17.80
CA ARG A 26 -8.30 -4.19 17.57
C ARG A 26 -8.29 -3.05 16.55
N ARG A 27 -7.20 -2.30 16.53
CA ARG A 27 -6.98 -1.15 15.65
C ARG A 27 -5.51 -1.02 15.25
N ASN A 28 -5.22 -0.15 14.28
CA ASN A 28 -3.87 0.18 13.80
C ASN A 28 -3.07 -1.08 13.44
N VAL A 29 -3.73 -2.00 12.75
CA VAL A 29 -3.19 -3.31 12.40
C VAL A 29 -2.31 -3.16 11.16
N HIS A 30 -1.01 -3.35 11.35
CA HIS A 30 -0.02 -3.28 10.27
C HIS A 30 0.68 -4.62 10.14
N ALA A 31 1.03 -4.99 8.92
CA ALA A 31 1.77 -6.18 8.58
C ALA A 31 3.10 -5.82 7.91
N ILE A 32 4.13 -6.60 8.20
CA ILE A 32 5.43 -6.54 7.55
C ILE A 32 5.77 -7.95 7.06
N PHE A 33 6.11 -8.06 5.79
CA PHE A 33 6.63 -9.30 5.24
C PHE A 33 8.12 -9.37 5.53
N THR A 34 8.51 -10.13 6.55
CA THR A 34 9.90 -10.19 7.01
C THR A 34 10.72 -11.19 6.19
N ASP A 35 10.17 -12.38 5.96
CA ASP A 35 10.77 -13.44 5.14
C ASP A 35 9.76 -13.96 4.10
N THR A 36 10.19 -14.85 3.21
CA THR A 36 9.30 -15.48 2.20
C THR A 36 8.09 -16.19 2.80
N ASN A 37 8.17 -16.60 4.07
CA ASN A 37 7.16 -17.44 4.73
C ASN A 37 6.61 -16.83 6.03
N SER A 38 6.87 -15.56 6.32
CA SER A 38 6.40 -14.93 7.57
C SER A 38 5.73 -13.59 7.32
N LEU A 39 4.57 -13.42 7.92
CA LEU A 39 3.83 -12.18 7.95
C LEU A 39 3.69 -11.72 9.41
N ASP A 40 4.43 -10.68 9.75
CA ASP A 40 4.49 -10.17 11.11
C ASP A 40 3.54 -8.99 11.25
N TYR A 41 2.51 -9.20 12.06
CA TYR A 41 1.52 -8.20 12.41
C TYR A 41 1.86 -7.47 13.68
N THR A 42 1.41 -6.23 13.73
CA THR A 42 1.46 -5.39 14.91
C THR A 42 0.14 -4.66 15.04
N TYR A 43 -0.42 -4.61 16.24
CA TYR A 43 -1.77 -4.08 16.48
C TYR A 43 -1.90 -3.45 17.87
N GLN A 44 -2.99 -2.72 18.10
CA GLN A 44 -3.41 -2.24 19.41
C GLN A 44 -4.80 -2.76 19.73
N GLU A 45 -5.05 -3.11 20.99
CA GLU A 45 -6.43 -3.28 21.47
C GLU A 45 -7.12 -1.91 21.48
N ILE A 46 -8.43 -1.85 21.22
CA ILE A 46 -9.17 -0.57 21.21
C ILE A 46 -8.95 0.24 22.49
N SER A 47 -8.95 -0.44 23.65
CA SER A 47 -8.81 0.21 24.97
C SER A 47 -7.37 0.34 25.48
N ALA A 48 -6.37 -0.16 24.74
CA ALA A 48 -4.97 -0.15 25.18
C ALA A 48 -4.12 0.76 24.30
N ALA A 49 -3.11 1.39 24.92
CA ALA A 49 -2.07 2.11 24.19
C ALA A 49 -0.92 1.20 23.74
N GLU A 50 -0.75 0.06 24.41
CA GLU A 50 0.36 -0.87 24.15
C GLU A 50 0.22 -1.55 22.78
N MET A 51 1.34 -1.63 22.08
CA MET A 51 1.48 -2.38 20.84
C MET A 51 1.73 -3.85 21.13
N LYS A 52 1.01 -4.72 20.43
CA LYS A 52 1.23 -6.16 20.46
C LYS A 52 1.65 -6.64 19.09
N SER A 53 2.36 -7.77 19.07
CA SER A 53 2.78 -8.45 17.85
C SER A 53 2.05 -9.78 17.69
N HIS A 54 1.83 -10.19 16.45
CA HIS A 54 1.31 -11.50 16.08
C HIS A 54 2.01 -11.95 14.82
N GLN A 55 2.45 -13.21 14.75
CA GLN A 55 3.15 -13.75 13.60
C GLN A 55 2.27 -14.80 12.93
N GLU A 56 2.23 -14.74 11.61
CA GLU A 56 1.50 -15.68 10.78
C GLU A 56 2.44 -16.38 9.80
N LEU A 57 2.37 -17.71 9.78
CA LEU A 57 3.29 -18.56 9.03
C LEU A 57 2.62 -19.24 7.84
N SER A 58 1.29 -19.23 7.80
CA SER A 58 0.52 -19.89 6.74
C SER A 58 -0.41 -18.88 6.08
N TRP A 59 0.03 -18.36 4.94
CA TRP A 59 -0.68 -17.34 4.19
C TRP A 59 -0.44 -17.47 2.69
N GLU A 60 -1.40 -17.00 1.90
CA GLU A 60 -1.31 -16.99 0.44
C GLU A 60 -1.90 -15.69 -0.12
N VAL A 61 -1.24 -15.07 -1.10
CA VAL A 61 -1.81 -13.92 -1.81
C VAL A 61 -2.85 -14.38 -2.81
N VAL A 62 -4.12 -14.06 -2.56
CA VAL A 62 -5.23 -14.38 -3.45
C VAL A 62 -5.54 -13.27 -4.44
N GLY A 63 -5.06 -12.05 -4.21
CA GLY A 63 -5.20 -10.96 -5.18
C GLY A 63 -4.27 -9.80 -4.85
N ASN A 64 -3.89 -9.03 -5.87
CA ASN A 64 -3.21 -7.75 -5.69
C ASN A 64 -3.58 -6.82 -6.85
N GLY A 65 -3.35 -5.53 -6.65
CA GLY A 65 -3.61 -4.52 -7.65
C GLY A 65 -3.33 -3.11 -7.14
N LYS A 66 -3.82 -2.12 -7.87
CA LYS A 66 -3.70 -0.70 -7.52
C LYS A 66 -5.09 -0.11 -7.29
N ASP A 67 -5.19 0.78 -6.31
CA ASP A 67 -6.41 1.52 -5.98
C ASP A 67 -6.52 2.77 -6.85
N GLY A 68 -7.62 2.87 -7.59
CA GLY A 68 -7.90 3.95 -8.53
C GLY A 68 -7.60 3.59 -9.99
N LYS A 69 -8.21 4.37 -10.89
CA LYS A 69 -8.08 4.19 -12.33
C LYS A 69 -7.18 5.26 -12.92
N LEU A 70 -6.52 4.91 -14.02
CA LEU A 70 -5.86 5.88 -14.87
C LEU A 70 -6.90 6.55 -15.75
N GLU A 71 -6.74 7.85 -15.92
CA GLU A 71 -7.48 8.59 -16.94
C GLU A 71 -7.06 8.14 -18.33
N SER A 72 -7.90 8.38 -19.35
CA SER A 72 -7.63 7.91 -20.72
C SER A 72 -6.34 8.49 -21.35
N TRP A 73 -5.85 9.60 -20.81
CA TRP A 73 -4.62 10.27 -21.23
C TRP A 73 -3.37 9.82 -20.43
N MET A 74 -3.55 8.95 -19.44
CA MET A 74 -2.48 8.37 -18.64
C MET A 74 -2.18 6.94 -19.06
N LYS A 75 -0.91 6.56 -19.03
CA LYS A 75 -0.44 5.21 -19.33
C LYS A 75 0.52 4.73 -18.27
N GLU A 76 0.33 3.49 -17.81
CA GLU A 76 1.27 2.84 -16.91
C GLU A 76 2.50 2.35 -17.67
N THR A 77 3.68 2.61 -17.10
CA THR A 77 4.99 2.19 -17.58
C THR A 77 5.78 1.56 -16.43
N GLU A 78 6.91 0.92 -16.74
CA GLU A 78 7.81 0.37 -15.71
C GLU A 78 8.37 1.45 -14.76
N MET A 79 8.46 2.69 -15.24
CA MET A 79 9.04 3.82 -14.51
C MET A 79 7.99 4.66 -13.75
N GLY A 80 6.70 4.45 -13.99
CA GLY A 80 5.62 5.24 -13.41
C GLY A 80 4.43 5.45 -14.35
N ILE A 81 3.77 6.60 -14.24
CA ILE A 81 2.65 6.99 -15.07
C ILE A 81 3.13 8.04 -16.07
N GLU A 82 3.01 7.71 -17.36
CA GLU A 82 3.28 8.60 -18.50
C GLU A 82 2.00 9.32 -18.91
N ASP A 83 2.07 10.63 -19.18
CA ASP A 83 0.97 11.40 -19.75
C ASP A 83 1.09 11.59 -21.27
N THR A 84 0.13 12.30 -21.89
CA THR A 84 0.14 12.55 -23.34
C THR A 84 1.31 13.42 -23.84
N SER A 85 2.02 14.11 -22.95
CA SER A 85 3.23 14.87 -23.29
C SER A 85 4.50 14.01 -23.26
N GLY A 86 4.41 12.77 -22.75
CA GLY A 86 5.56 11.89 -22.51
C GLY A 86 6.23 12.12 -21.15
N GLU A 87 5.67 12.99 -20.29
CA GLU A 87 6.19 13.20 -18.94
C GLU A 87 5.86 11.98 -18.06
N ILE A 88 6.87 11.43 -17.38
CA ILE A 88 6.72 10.30 -16.47
C ILE A 88 6.75 10.79 -15.03
N ARG A 89 5.69 10.46 -14.27
CA ARG A 89 5.57 10.75 -12.84
C ARG A 89 5.49 9.48 -12.03
N ALA A 90 5.88 9.55 -10.76
CA ALA A 90 5.75 8.44 -9.83
C ALA A 90 4.28 7.97 -9.74
N ASP A 91 4.07 6.65 -9.64
CA ASP A 91 2.72 6.11 -9.48
C ASP A 91 2.14 6.53 -8.12
N TRP A 92 1.12 7.37 -8.18
CA TRP A 92 0.47 7.93 -7.01
C TRP A 92 -0.61 6.99 -6.44
N ARG A 93 -0.95 5.89 -7.12
CA ARG A 93 -1.96 4.96 -6.64
C ARG A 93 -1.42 4.11 -5.49
N SER A 94 -2.31 3.77 -4.56
CA SER A 94 -1.98 2.80 -3.52
C SER A 94 -1.97 1.39 -4.11
N ILE A 95 -1.09 0.52 -3.64
CA ILE A 95 -1.09 -0.90 -3.96
C ILE A 95 -1.90 -1.61 -2.88
N TRP A 96 -2.80 -2.48 -3.30
CA TRP A 96 -3.58 -3.33 -2.40
C TRP A 96 -3.23 -4.81 -2.60
N MET A 97 -3.51 -5.61 -1.58
CA MET A 97 -3.35 -7.05 -1.59
C MET A 97 -4.43 -7.71 -0.75
N ALA A 98 -4.96 -8.82 -1.23
CA ALA A 98 -5.82 -9.72 -0.46
C ALA A 98 -5.03 -10.97 -0.11
N VAL A 99 -4.90 -11.26 1.18
CA VAL A 99 -4.14 -12.40 1.71
C VAL A 99 -5.12 -13.35 2.38
N PHE A 100 -5.06 -14.61 1.98
CA PHE A 100 -5.83 -15.71 2.55
C PHE A 100 -5.02 -16.43 3.63
N PHE A 101 -5.73 -16.85 4.67
CA PHE A 101 -5.23 -17.67 5.76
C PHE A 101 -6.08 -18.92 5.85
N SER A 102 -5.47 -20.08 5.69
CA SER A 102 -6.16 -21.36 5.87
C SER A 102 -6.58 -21.53 7.32
N THR A 103 -7.73 -22.17 7.54
CA THR A 103 -8.14 -22.54 8.90
C THR A 103 -7.11 -23.48 9.53
N GLY A 104 -6.50 -23.02 10.62
CA GLY A 104 -5.59 -23.81 11.45
C GLY A 104 -6.28 -24.32 12.70
N LEU A 105 -5.56 -25.13 13.49
CA LEU A 105 -6.01 -25.60 14.81
C LEU A 105 -6.22 -24.44 15.80
N GLU A 106 -5.48 -23.34 15.64
CA GLU A 106 -5.43 -22.22 16.60
C GLU A 106 -6.13 -20.95 16.13
N SER A 107 -6.46 -20.84 14.84
CA SER A 107 -7.09 -19.65 14.24
C SER A 107 -8.09 -20.07 13.16
N PRO A 108 -9.34 -19.59 13.21
CA PRO A 108 -10.21 -19.67 12.04
C PRO A 108 -9.53 -18.95 10.87
N GLY A 109 -9.65 -19.53 9.67
CA GLY A 109 -9.13 -18.94 8.46
C GLY A 109 -9.84 -17.63 8.12
N GLY A 110 -9.38 -16.96 7.06
CA GLY A 110 -10.02 -15.75 6.59
C GLY A 110 -9.19 -14.98 5.58
N ILE A 111 -9.61 -13.75 5.31
CA ILE A 111 -8.92 -12.84 4.40
C ILE A 111 -8.60 -11.55 5.14
N ASP A 112 -7.39 -11.05 4.91
CA ASP A 112 -7.02 -9.67 5.18
C ASP A 112 -6.83 -8.93 3.84
N VAL A 113 -7.39 -7.73 3.73
CA VAL A 113 -7.12 -6.80 2.65
C VAL A 113 -6.19 -5.71 3.17
N LEU A 114 -4.97 -5.71 2.62
CA LEU A 114 -3.91 -4.81 2.98
C LEU A 114 -3.71 -3.74 1.91
N CYS A 115 -3.24 -2.58 2.33
CA CYS A 115 -2.85 -1.48 1.46
C CYS A 115 -1.44 -1.02 1.84
N ASN A 116 -0.59 -0.70 0.88
CA ASN A 116 0.77 -0.20 1.17
C ASN A 116 0.80 1.27 1.61
N ARG A 117 -0.36 1.95 1.52
CA ARG A 117 -0.55 3.31 1.99
C ARG A 117 -1.72 3.37 2.94
N GLN A 118 -1.66 4.35 3.82
CA GLN A 118 -2.72 4.65 4.75
C GLN A 118 -3.82 5.51 4.12
N LYS A 119 -4.31 5.06 2.96
CA LYS A 119 -5.40 5.67 2.21
C LYS A 119 -6.46 4.60 2.02
N ARG A 120 -7.69 4.87 2.51
CA ARG A 120 -8.83 3.96 2.35
C ARG A 120 -8.98 3.58 0.88
N ILE A 121 -9.06 2.28 0.62
CA ILE A 121 -9.36 1.73 -0.70
C ILE A 121 -10.73 2.24 -1.15
N GLY A 122 -10.82 2.74 -2.38
CA GLY A 122 -12.07 3.25 -2.95
C GLY A 122 -13.13 2.14 -3.10
N ASP A 123 -14.40 2.52 -3.01
CA ASP A 123 -15.50 1.55 -3.05
C ASP A 123 -15.53 0.74 -4.37
N GLU A 124 -15.17 1.36 -5.49
CA GLU A 124 -15.04 0.67 -6.79
C GLU A 124 -13.95 -0.41 -6.75
N THR A 125 -12.75 -0.06 -6.30
CA THR A 125 -11.66 -1.03 -6.11
C THR A 125 -12.05 -2.13 -5.13
N MET A 126 -12.79 -1.80 -4.06
CA MET A 126 -13.27 -2.79 -3.09
C MET A 126 -14.24 -3.79 -3.72
N ASN A 127 -15.14 -3.34 -4.61
CA ASN A 127 -16.02 -4.23 -5.36
C ASN A 127 -15.23 -5.17 -6.26
N ASP A 128 -14.18 -4.66 -6.93
CA ASP A 128 -13.29 -5.49 -7.75
C ASP A 128 -12.55 -6.53 -6.90
N ILE A 129 -12.04 -6.14 -5.73
CA ILE A 129 -11.39 -7.04 -4.75
C ILE A 129 -12.37 -8.16 -4.32
N GLN A 130 -13.62 -7.80 -3.98
CA GLN A 130 -14.65 -8.78 -3.62
C GLN A 130 -14.96 -9.73 -4.78
N GLY A 131 -15.01 -9.22 -6.02
CA GLY A 131 -15.17 -10.04 -7.22
C GLY A 131 -14.04 -11.05 -7.39
N ILE A 132 -12.79 -10.62 -7.21
CA ILE A 132 -11.60 -11.49 -7.26
C ILE A 132 -11.68 -12.58 -6.18
N ILE A 133 -11.96 -12.20 -4.93
CA ILE A 133 -12.11 -13.14 -3.81
C ILE A 133 -13.21 -14.16 -4.11
N THR A 134 -14.37 -13.71 -4.56
CA THR A 134 -15.51 -14.57 -4.87
C THR A 134 -15.17 -15.55 -6.00
N SER A 135 -14.49 -15.08 -7.06
CA SER A 135 -14.06 -15.95 -8.17
C SER A 135 -13.07 -17.04 -7.73
N LYS A 136 -12.35 -16.82 -6.65
CA LYS A 136 -11.40 -17.77 -6.06
C LYS A 136 -12.00 -18.60 -4.94
N ALA A 137 -13.25 -18.34 -4.52
CA ALA A 137 -13.85 -19.01 -3.38
C ALA A 137 -14.06 -20.52 -3.58
N ASP A 138 -14.12 -21.03 -4.81
CA ASP A 138 -14.18 -22.47 -5.06
C ASP A 138 -12.82 -23.17 -4.86
N HIS A 139 -11.70 -22.43 -4.92
CA HIS A 139 -10.37 -22.96 -4.63
C HIS A 139 -10.07 -23.01 -3.13
N PHE A 140 -10.78 -22.21 -2.34
CA PHE A 140 -10.61 -22.09 -0.91
C PHE A 140 -11.97 -22.29 -0.24
N LEU A 141 -12.27 -23.51 0.18
CA LEU A 141 -13.56 -23.91 0.76
C LEU A 141 -14.03 -22.96 1.89
N ASP A 142 -13.09 -22.34 2.59
CA ASP A 142 -13.29 -21.41 3.70
C ASP A 142 -13.72 -19.99 3.26
N LEU A 143 -13.77 -19.68 1.96
CA LEU A 143 -14.06 -18.33 1.45
C LEU A 143 -15.53 -18.06 1.11
N LYS A 144 -16.39 -19.09 1.09
CA LYS A 144 -17.81 -18.89 0.75
C LYS A 144 -18.52 -18.12 1.87
N GLY A 145 -19.06 -16.95 1.52
CA GLY A 145 -19.79 -16.10 2.46
C GLY A 145 -18.90 -15.27 3.38
N VAL A 146 -17.62 -15.10 3.04
CA VAL A 146 -16.71 -14.24 3.79
C VAL A 146 -17.20 -12.79 3.81
N VAL A 147 -17.39 -12.25 5.01
CA VAL A 147 -17.72 -10.84 5.24
C VAL A 147 -16.45 -10.10 5.63
N LEU A 148 -16.07 -9.10 4.83
CA LEU A 148 -14.96 -8.21 5.13
C LEU A 148 -15.45 -7.04 5.97
N LEU A 149 -14.93 -6.92 7.19
CA LEU A 149 -15.18 -5.82 8.10
C LEU A 149 -14.01 -4.85 8.09
N GLN A 150 -14.32 -3.55 8.16
CA GLN A 150 -13.28 -2.54 8.24
C GLN A 150 -12.51 -2.67 9.56
N VAL A 151 -11.19 -2.65 9.47
CA VAL A 151 -10.31 -2.60 10.64
C VAL A 151 -10.10 -1.13 11.02
N PRO A 152 -10.42 -0.74 12.28
CA PRO A 152 -10.25 0.64 12.73
C PRO A 152 -8.80 1.11 12.66
N ASP A 153 -8.65 2.38 12.32
CA ASP A 153 -7.38 3.10 12.28
C ASP A 153 -7.62 4.49 12.87
N ASP A 154 -7.02 4.78 14.01
CA ASP A 154 -7.18 6.07 14.72
C ASP A 154 -5.96 6.99 14.54
N GLY A 155 -4.99 6.51 13.78
CA GLY A 155 -3.80 7.24 13.40
C GLY A 155 -2.76 7.53 14.47
N ALA A 156 -2.88 6.97 15.68
CA ALA A 156 -1.89 7.18 16.75
C ALA A 156 -0.47 6.75 16.33
N ARG A 157 -0.36 5.58 15.69
CA ARG A 157 0.90 5.02 15.18
C ARG A 157 1.41 5.74 13.92
N ASN A 158 0.56 6.53 13.27
CA ASN A 158 0.92 7.24 12.03
C ASN A 158 1.97 8.30 12.33
N SER A 159 1.89 8.92 13.51
CA SER A 159 2.89 9.90 13.91
C SER A 159 4.28 9.28 14.04
N GLU A 160 4.39 8.03 14.49
CA GLU A 160 5.66 7.32 14.65
C GLU A 160 6.16 6.74 13.32
N ILE A 161 5.27 6.12 12.53
CA ILE A 161 5.61 5.59 11.21
C ILE A 161 5.99 6.73 10.27
N ARG A 162 5.23 7.83 10.26
CA ARG A 162 5.54 9.01 9.44
C ARG A 162 6.89 9.59 9.84
N LYS A 163 7.21 9.69 11.13
CA LYS A 163 8.56 10.10 11.58
C LYS A 163 9.64 9.12 11.13
N ALA A 164 9.39 7.81 11.17
CA ALA A 164 10.34 6.80 10.72
C ALA A 164 10.51 6.78 9.19
N GLU A 165 9.45 7.07 8.43
CA GLU A 165 9.49 7.25 6.98
C GLU A 165 10.18 8.55 6.59
N GLU A 166 9.86 9.68 7.23
CA GLU A 166 10.55 10.95 7.09
C GLU A 166 12.05 10.78 7.39
N GLN A 167 12.42 10.05 8.45
CA GLN A 167 13.82 9.77 8.76
C GLN A 167 14.47 8.88 7.70
N ARG A 168 13.79 7.84 7.20
CA ARG A 168 14.29 7.00 6.10
C ARG A 168 14.48 7.79 4.81
N GLN A 169 13.57 8.71 4.51
CA GLN A 169 13.64 9.63 3.38
C GLN A 169 14.86 10.54 3.54
N LEU A 170 15.04 11.19 4.71
CA LEU A 170 16.19 12.05 5.00
C LEU A 170 17.51 11.26 4.91
N ASP A 171 17.54 10.02 5.41
CA ASP A 171 18.72 9.16 5.33
C ASP A 171 19.01 8.71 3.89
N TRP A 172 17.98 8.57 3.05
CA TRP A 172 18.13 8.32 1.62
C TRP A 172 18.63 9.59 0.90
N GLU A 173 18.00 10.74 1.09
CA GLU A 173 18.42 12.04 0.54
C GLU A 173 19.86 12.42 0.94
N LYS A 174 20.29 12.06 2.16
CA LYS A 174 21.67 12.24 2.62
C LYS A 174 22.66 11.33 1.89
N ARG A 175 22.22 10.15 1.42
CA ARG A 175 23.04 9.18 0.69
C ARG A 175 23.06 9.42 -0.81
N THR A 176 21.95 9.86 -1.41
CA THR A 176 21.79 10.04 -2.87
C THR A 176 21.86 11.49 -3.31
N GLY A 177 21.85 12.45 -2.38
CA GLY A 177 21.75 13.87 -2.69
C GLY A 177 20.29 14.30 -2.87
N LYS A 178 20.00 15.56 -2.52
CA LYS A 178 18.64 16.13 -2.53
C LYS A 178 18.00 16.24 -3.93
N ASN A 179 18.82 16.11 -4.99
CA ASN A 179 18.44 16.41 -6.37
C ASN A 179 18.34 15.17 -7.28
N GLU A 180 18.74 13.97 -6.86
CA GLU A 180 18.54 12.79 -7.71
C GLU A 180 17.13 12.22 -7.48
N GLY A 181 16.17 12.79 -8.21
CA GLY A 181 14.75 12.44 -8.20
C GLY A 181 13.85 13.55 -8.74
N ILE A 182 14.37 14.77 -8.86
CA ILE A 182 13.78 15.89 -9.59
C ILE A 182 14.84 16.28 -10.62
N SER A 183 14.55 16.13 -11.92
CA SER A 183 15.45 16.60 -12.97
C SER A 183 15.85 18.05 -12.68
N GLU A 184 17.14 18.39 -12.80
CA GLU A 184 17.62 19.79 -12.72
C GLU A 184 16.97 20.68 -13.80
N ASP A 185 16.27 20.11 -14.78
CA ASP A 185 15.46 20.83 -15.76
C ASP A 185 14.12 21.37 -15.20
N LEU A 186 13.80 21.12 -13.92
CA LEU A 186 12.61 21.64 -13.23
C LEU A 186 12.87 22.87 -12.33
N ILE A 187 14.05 23.50 -12.46
CA ILE A 187 14.20 24.88 -11.96
C ILE A 187 13.51 25.80 -12.97
N TYR A 188 12.27 26.18 -12.63
CA TYR A 188 11.58 27.28 -13.30
C TYR A 188 12.38 28.57 -13.06
N ASP A 189 13.07 29.06 -14.09
CA ASP A 189 13.47 30.46 -14.17
C ASP A 189 12.19 31.28 -14.40
N ASP A 190 11.47 31.59 -13.33
CA ASP A 190 10.36 32.54 -13.32
C ASP A 190 10.86 34.00 -13.44
N GLU A 191 11.88 34.25 -14.28
CA GLU A 191 12.15 35.57 -14.82
C GLU A 191 11.50 35.67 -16.20
N GLU A 192 10.19 35.93 -16.19
CA GLU A 192 9.45 36.49 -17.33
C GLU A 192 10.20 37.71 -17.88
N LYS A 193 10.97 37.51 -18.94
CA LYS A 193 11.30 38.60 -19.86
C LYS A 193 10.01 39.04 -20.54
N GLU A 194 9.38 40.07 -19.97
CA GLU A 194 8.40 40.91 -20.67
C GLU A 194 9.02 41.44 -21.97
N SER A 195 8.81 40.69 -23.06
CA SER A 195 9.03 41.18 -24.41
C SER A 195 7.73 41.84 -24.87
N SER A 196 7.63 43.15 -24.63
CA SER A 196 6.56 43.96 -25.19
C SER A 196 7.09 45.31 -25.67
N LYS A 197 7.40 45.37 -26.98
CA LYS A 197 6.77 46.31 -27.92
C LYS A 197 7.40 46.19 -29.31
N CYS A 198 6.60 45.69 -30.24
CA CYS A 198 6.64 46.12 -31.63
C CYS A 198 6.24 47.59 -31.70
N VAL A 199 7.03 48.44 -32.37
CA VAL A 199 6.47 49.47 -33.25
C VAL A 199 7.32 49.50 -34.51
N VAL A 200 6.60 49.34 -35.62
CA VAL A 200 6.99 49.50 -37.01
C VAL A 200 6.79 50.97 -37.38
N GLN A 201 7.86 51.67 -37.77
CA GLN A 201 7.99 52.67 -38.85
C GLN A 201 9.20 53.57 -38.64
#